data_AF-A0A3N4S008-F1
#
_entry.id   AF-A0A3N4S008-F1
#
_cell.length_a   1.000
_cell.length_b   1.000
_cell.length_c   1.000
_cell.angle_alpha   90.00
_cell.angle_beta   90.00
_cell.angle_gamma   90.00
#
_symmetry.space_group_name_H-M   'P 1'
#
loop_
_entity.id
_entity.type
_entity.pdbx_description
1 polymer ?
#
loop_
_entity_poly.entity_id
_entity_poly.type
_entity_poly.pdbx_seq_one_letter_code
_entity_poly.pdbx_strand_id
1 'polypeptide(L)'
;MLLEVGFVDLQYMLEVEDRQVLDFCDVPRIDGGDVEARLEGNKLSITCAYGQLLPPMAINFYPHWYQKALEGSLIVVAGRNLQGMAGDDPSYLHRAMTLGQVVGATLPLTVVRPSRNSRPCMMRSGRKFKDCCGRSSTLA
;
A
#
# COMPACT_ATOMS: atom_id res chain seq x y z
N MET A 1 -16.35 10.05 -0.31
CA MET A 1 -15.63 9.33 0.76
C MET A 1 -14.11 9.38 0.62
N LEU A 2 -13.44 8.70 -0.32
CA LEU A 2 -11.96 8.74 -0.39
C LEU A 2 -11.40 10.15 -0.68
N LEU A 3 -12.02 10.89 -1.61
CA LEU A 3 -11.65 12.28 -1.90
C LEU A 3 -11.84 13.21 -0.67
N GLU A 4 -12.84 12.93 0.17
CA GLU A 4 -13.15 13.73 1.36
C GLU A 4 -12.12 13.53 2.49
N VAL A 5 -11.39 12.41 2.45
CA VAL A 5 -10.33 12.10 3.42
C VAL A 5 -8.93 12.37 2.88
N GLY A 6 -8.82 13.12 1.76
CA GLY A 6 -7.54 13.62 1.24
C GLY A 6 -6.91 12.79 0.11
N PHE A 7 -7.60 11.78 -0.43
CA PHE A 7 -7.14 11.13 -1.66
C PHE A 7 -7.33 12.09 -2.83
N VAL A 8 -6.46 11.97 -3.84
CA VAL A 8 -6.52 12.79 -5.05
C VAL A 8 -6.88 11.93 -6.26
N ASP A 9 -7.59 12.51 -7.23
CA ASP A 9 -7.85 11.87 -8.51
C ASP A 9 -6.53 11.67 -9.25
N LEU A 10 -6.14 10.45 -9.61
CA LEU A 10 -4.84 10.24 -10.26
C LEU A 10 -4.81 10.71 -11.73
N GLN A 11 -5.93 11.17 -12.29
CA GLN A 11 -5.97 11.75 -13.64
C GLN A 11 -4.95 12.89 -13.81
N TYR A 12 -4.71 13.74 -12.80
CA TYR A 12 -3.72 14.84 -12.93
C TYR A 12 -2.29 14.32 -13.14
N MET A 13 -1.95 13.11 -12.69
CA MET A 13 -0.61 12.57 -12.89
C MET A 13 -0.33 12.31 -14.38
N LEU A 14 -1.38 12.04 -15.18
CA LEU A 14 -1.27 11.88 -16.63
C LEU A 14 -1.01 13.21 -17.36
N GLU A 15 -1.33 14.34 -16.74
CA GLU A 15 -1.10 15.67 -17.31
C GLU A 15 0.33 16.16 -17.02
N VAL A 16 0.94 15.63 -15.95
CA VAL A 16 2.29 16.00 -15.49
C VAL A 16 3.37 15.16 -16.15
N GLU A 17 3.11 13.87 -16.40
CA GLU A 17 4.07 12.99 -17.07
C GLU A 17 3.80 12.89 -18.57
N ASP A 18 4.70 13.48 -19.36
CA ASP A 18 4.75 13.32 -20.81
C ASP A 18 5.19 11.87 -21.16
N ARG A 19 4.24 10.93 -21.06
CA ARG A 19 4.27 9.55 -21.59
C ARG A 19 5.36 8.58 -21.10
N GLN A 20 6.11 8.85 -20.03
CA GLN A 20 7.11 7.89 -19.57
C GLN A 20 7.02 7.59 -18.07
N VAL A 21 6.41 6.43 -17.81
CA VAL A 21 6.43 5.66 -16.54
C VAL A 21 5.78 6.38 -15.37
N LEU A 22 4.53 5.99 -15.06
CA LEU A 22 3.83 6.35 -13.83
C LEU A 22 4.68 6.01 -12.60
N ASP A 23 5.28 7.03 -11.99
CA ASP A 23 5.96 6.89 -10.70
C ASP A 23 4.99 7.20 -9.55
N PHE A 24 4.60 6.15 -8.81
CA PHE A 24 3.73 6.29 -7.66
C PHE A 24 4.40 7.01 -6.48
N CYS A 25 5.72 7.22 -6.52
CA CYS A 25 6.42 8.04 -5.53
C CYS A 25 5.93 9.50 -5.50
N ASP A 26 5.35 9.99 -6.59
CA ASP A 26 4.81 11.35 -6.70
C ASP A 26 3.37 11.48 -6.21
N VAL A 27 2.73 10.37 -5.82
CA VAL A 27 1.39 10.42 -5.22
C VAL A 27 1.47 11.20 -3.90
N PRO A 28 0.67 12.27 -3.74
CA PRO A 28 0.79 13.18 -2.63
C PRO A 28 0.50 12.48 -1.32
N ARG A 29 1.24 12.91 -0.30
CA ARG A 29 1.05 12.46 1.06
C ARG A 29 -0.20 13.12 1.65
N ILE A 30 -1.01 12.33 2.36
CA ILE A 30 -2.06 12.89 3.20
C ILE A 30 -1.39 13.42 4.46
N ASP A 31 -1.21 14.73 4.52
CA ASP A 31 -0.73 15.44 5.70
C ASP A 31 -1.93 15.86 6.55
N GLY A 32 -2.34 14.95 7.42
CA GLY A 32 -3.44 15.15 8.37
C GLY A 32 -3.62 13.86 9.14
N GLY A 33 -3.58 13.90 10.47
CA GLY A 33 -3.66 12.71 11.34
C GLY A 33 -4.97 11.93 11.24
N ASP A 34 -5.83 12.28 10.28
CA ASP A 34 -7.14 11.71 10.05
C ASP A 34 -7.11 10.44 9.23
N VAL A 35 -5.97 10.02 8.66
CA VAL A 35 -5.83 8.72 7.98
C VAL A 35 -4.55 8.00 8.43
N GLU A 36 -4.71 6.78 8.95
CA GLU A 36 -3.59 5.94 9.39
C GLU A 36 -3.70 4.54 8.78
N ALA A 37 -2.59 4.05 8.22
CA ALA A 37 -2.45 2.65 7.84
C ALA A 37 -1.69 1.89 8.93
N ARG A 38 -2.15 0.68 9.25
CA ARG A 38 -1.52 -0.19 10.24
C ARG A 38 -1.35 -1.60 9.70
N LEU A 39 -0.13 -2.13 9.81
CA LEU A 39 0.22 -3.50 9.49
C LEU A 39 0.52 -4.28 10.78
N GLU A 40 -0.41 -5.14 11.20
CA GLU A 40 -0.25 -5.98 12.39
C GLU A 40 -0.09 -7.45 12.00
N GLY A 41 1.14 -7.95 12.10
CA GLY A 41 1.49 -9.27 11.56
C GLY A 41 1.32 -9.30 10.05
N ASN A 42 0.26 -9.93 9.57
CA ASN A 42 -0.10 -9.96 8.15
C ASN A 42 -1.42 -9.26 7.83
N LYS A 43 -2.02 -8.56 8.80
CA LYS A 43 -3.29 -7.85 8.62
C LYS A 43 -3.01 -6.38 8.37
N LEU A 44 -3.41 -5.89 7.21
CA LEU A 44 -3.40 -4.48 6.85
C LEU A 44 -4.78 -3.88 7.13
N SER A 45 -4.81 -2.76 7.84
CA SER A 45 -6.02 -1.95 8.05
C SER A 45 -5.74 -0.49 7.75
N ILE A 46 -6.75 0.22 7.29
CA ILE A 46 -6.70 1.68 7.10
C ILE A 46 -7.89 2.27 7.83
N THR A 47 -7.61 3.19 8.74
CA THR A 47 -8.61 3.92 9.52
C THR A 47 -8.58 5.38 9.17
N CYS A 48 -9.73 6.04 9.29
CA CYS A 48 -9.82 7.48 9.24
C CYS A 48 -10.70 8.05 10.35
N ALA A 49 -10.76 9.38 10.46
CA ALA A 49 -11.61 10.10 11.41
C ALA A 49 -13.11 9.68 11.34
N TYR A 50 -13.56 9.21 10.18
CA TYR A 50 -14.95 8.79 9.94
C TYR A 50 -15.19 7.28 10.11
N GLY A 51 -14.17 6.49 10.42
CA GLY A 51 -14.27 5.04 10.62
C GLY A 51 -13.22 4.21 9.88
N GLN A 52 -13.54 2.97 9.55
CA GLN A 52 -12.61 2.08 8.82
C GLN A 52 -12.75 2.27 7.30
N LEU A 53 -11.68 2.66 6.62
CA LEU A 53 -11.60 2.68 5.15
C LEU A 53 -11.29 1.29 4.60
N LEU A 54 -10.39 0.57 5.27
CA LEU A 54 -10.07 -0.82 4.98
C LEU A 54 -10.12 -1.60 6.31
N PRO A 55 -11.12 -2.49 6.51
CA PRO A 55 -11.13 -3.37 7.66
C PRO A 55 -9.90 -4.29 7.63
N PRO A 56 -9.43 -4.82 8.79
CA PRO A 56 -8.24 -5.65 8.85
C PRO A 56 -8.28 -6.82 7.84
N MET A 57 -7.46 -6.72 6.79
CA MET A 57 -7.40 -7.66 5.69
C MET A 57 -6.06 -8.39 5.72
N ALA A 58 -6.10 -9.73 5.66
CA ALA A 58 -4.89 -10.52 5.54
C ALA A 58 -4.25 -10.31 4.15
N ILE A 59 -3.00 -9.87 4.14
CA ILE A 59 -2.19 -9.74 2.93
C ILE A 59 -1.05 -10.77 2.94
N ASN A 60 -0.63 -11.17 1.74
CA ASN A 60 0.59 -11.94 1.54
C ASN A 60 1.67 -11.00 1.01
N PHE A 61 2.85 -11.03 1.60
CA PHE A 61 3.99 -10.22 1.16
C PHE A 61 5.28 -11.00 1.28
N TYR A 62 6.23 -10.63 0.43
CA TYR A 62 7.61 -11.10 0.51
C TYR A 62 8.35 -10.47 1.70
N PRO A 63 9.39 -11.12 2.24
CA PRO A 63 10.13 -10.57 3.37
C PRO A 63 10.73 -9.17 3.13
N HIS A 64 11.21 -8.88 1.91
CA HIS A 64 11.77 -7.58 1.57
C HIS A 64 10.72 -6.46 1.58
N TRP A 65 9.45 -6.76 1.24
CA TRP A 65 8.34 -5.83 1.39
C TRP A 65 8.10 -5.45 2.85
N TYR A 66 8.20 -6.42 3.77
CA TYR A 66 8.06 -6.14 5.19
C TYR A 66 9.17 -5.23 5.72
N GLN A 67 10.42 -5.44 5.27
CA GLN A 67 11.53 -4.57 5.63
C GLN A 67 11.31 -3.15 5.12
N LYS A 68 10.84 -3.00 3.88
CA LYS A 68 10.46 -1.71 3.29
C LYS A 68 9.28 -1.05 3.99
N ALA A 69 8.27 -1.81 4.41
CA ALA A 69 7.15 -1.30 5.18
C ALA A 69 7.58 -0.65 6.52
N LEU A 70 8.71 -1.08 7.10
CA LEU A 70 9.27 -0.44 8.30
C LEU A 70 9.77 0.99 8.05
N GLU A 71 9.96 1.40 6.79
CA GLU A 71 10.28 2.79 6.42
C GLU A 71 9.08 3.74 6.64
N GLY A 72 7.87 3.19 6.80
CA GLY A 72 6.74 3.89 7.41
C GLY A 72 5.78 4.61 6.46
N SER A 73 5.78 4.27 5.17
CA SER A 73 4.82 4.80 4.19
C SER A 73 4.11 3.70 3.41
N LEU A 74 2.84 3.93 3.09
CA LEU A 74 2.03 3.08 2.23
C LEU A 74 1.40 3.92 1.14
N ILE A 75 1.66 3.58 -0.13
CA ILE A 75 0.93 4.16 -1.25
C ILE A 75 -0.33 3.33 -1.47
N VAL A 76 -1.48 4.00 -1.50
CA VAL A 76 -2.79 3.38 -1.72
C VAL A 76 -3.36 3.91 -3.02
N VAL A 77 -3.71 3.00 -3.91
CA VAL A 77 -4.43 3.28 -5.16
C VAL A 77 -5.76 2.54 -5.11
N ALA A 78 -6.86 3.27 -5.28
CA ALA A 78 -8.20 2.73 -5.21
C ALA A 78 -9.02 3.23 -6.39
N GLY A 79 -9.81 2.35 -6.99
CA GLY A 79 -10.58 2.72 -8.17
C GLY A 79 -11.58 1.67 -8.58
N ARG A 80 -12.35 1.98 -9.62
CA ARG A 80 -13.27 1.03 -10.26
C ARG A 80 -12.57 0.30 -11.40
N ASN A 81 -13.02 -0.92 -11.67
CA ASN A 81 -12.53 -1.73 -12.80
C ASN A 81 -11.02 -2.06 -12.76
N LEU A 82 -10.39 -2.02 -11.58
CA LEU A 82 -9.00 -2.45 -11.38
C LEU A 82 -8.81 -3.97 -11.39
N GLN A 83 -9.87 -4.74 -11.66
CA GLN A 83 -9.86 -6.21 -11.64
C GLN A 83 -8.93 -6.85 -12.69
N GLY A 84 -8.42 -6.05 -13.63
CA GLY A 84 -7.43 -6.44 -14.65
C GLY A 84 -6.01 -5.95 -14.38
N MET A 85 -5.72 -5.31 -13.23
CA MET A 85 -4.35 -4.96 -12.86
C MET A 85 -3.55 -6.23 -12.55
N ALA A 86 -2.99 -6.86 -13.58
CA ALA A 86 -1.84 -7.73 -13.42
C ALA A 86 -0.59 -6.85 -13.27
N GLY A 87 0.41 -7.32 -12.54
CA GLY A 87 1.70 -6.62 -12.44
C GLY A 87 2.41 -6.45 -13.79
N ASP A 88 1.91 -7.10 -14.84
CA ASP A 88 2.55 -7.27 -16.14
C ASP A 88 1.95 -6.34 -17.22
N ASP A 89 0.75 -5.78 -16.99
CA ASP A 89 0.07 -4.88 -17.94
C ASP A 89 -0.48 -3.62 -17.23
N PRO A 90 0.22 -2.47 -17.34
CA PRO A 90 -0.22 -1.21 -16.75
C PRO A 90 -1.35 -0.52 -17.52
N SER A 91 -1.74 -1.00 -18.71
CA SER A 91 -2.71 -0.31 -19.58
C SER A 91 -4.09 -0.16 -18.94
N TYR A 92 -4.51 -1.13 -18.12
CA TYR A 92 -5.77 -1.07 -17.39
C TYR A 92 -5.78 0.04 -16.33
N LEU A 93 -4.69 0.19 -15.60
CA LEU A 93 -4.54 1.24 -14.60
C LEU A 93 -4.51 2.61 -15.28
N HIS A 94 -3.69 2.76 -16.32
CA HIS A 94 -3.63 3.99 -17.11
C HIS A 94 -5.01 4.36 -17.65
N ARG A 95 -5.76 3.41 -18.22
CA ARG A 95 -7.12 3.64 -18.72
C ARG A 95 -8.06 4.07 -17.59
N ALA A 96 -8.00 3.44 -16.43
CA ALA A 96 -8.83 3.80 -15.29
C ALA A 96 -8.50 5.21 -14.78
N MET A 97 -7.22 5.62 -14.79
CA MET A 97 -6.78 6.98 -14.49
C MET A 97 -7.29 7.99 -15.53
N THR A 98 -7.17 7.68 -16.83
CA THR A 98 -7.69 8.55 -17.91
C THR A 98 -9.19 8.80 -17.78
N LEU A 99 -9.94 7.84 -17.24
CA LEU A 99 -11.38 7.94 -17.03
C LEU A 99 -11.77 8.62 -15.70
N GLY A 100 -10.81 9.11 -14.90
CA GLY A 100 -11.09 9.68 -13.57
C GLY A 100 -11.70 8.65 -12.60
N GLN A 101 -11.37 7.37 -12.77
CA GLN A 101 -11.92 6.26 -11.98
C GLN A 101 -10.98 5.76 -10.89
N VAL A 102 -9.85 6.44 -10.70
CA VAL A 102 -8.79 6.04 -9.78
C VAL A 102 -8.39 7.23 -8.93
N VAL A 103 -8.34 7.00 -7.63
CA VAL A 103 -7.80 7.93 -6.65
C VAL A 103 -6.60 7.28 -5.97
N GLY A 104 -5.67 8.10 -5.48
CA GLY A 104 -4.54 7.60 -4.73
C GLY A 104 -4.05 8.58 -3.67
N ALA A 105 -3.30 8.04 -2.72
CA ALA A 105 -2.65 8.82 -1.69
C ALA A 105 -1.48 8.04 -1.05
N THR A 106 -0.51 8.77 -0.51
CA THR A 106 0.54 8.23 0.34
C THR A 106 0.18 8.43 1.81
N LEU A 107 0.12 7.35 2.57
CA LEU A 107 -0.30 7.33 3.98
C LEU A 107 0.86 6.96 4.91
N PRO A 108 0.88 7.46 6.16
CA PRO A 108 1.76 6.91 7.18
C PRO A 108 1.38 5.46 7.47
N LEU A 109 2.39 4.59 7.57
CA LEU A 109 2.24 3.16 7.86
C LEU A 109 2.88 2.82 9.21
N THR A 110 2.05 2.46 10.18
CA THR A 110 2.48 1.91 11.46
C THR A 110 2.63 0.39 11.33
N VAL A 111 3.86 -0.11 11.42
CA VAL A 111 4.11 -1.56 11.42
C VAL A 111 4.24 -2.09 12.85
N VAL A 112 3.26 -2.90 13.27
CA VAL A 112 3.32 -3.61 14.55
C VAL A 112 4.08 -4.91 14.35
N ARG A 113 5.29 -4.97 14.95
CA ARG A 113 6.13 -6.16 14.86
C ARG A 113 5.44 -7.37 15.50
N PRO A 114 5.29 -8.47 14.77
CA PRO A 114 4.67 -9.66 15.31
C PRO A 114 5.65 -10.46 16.16
N SER A 115 5.14 -11.42 16.93
CA SER A 115 5.96 -12.24 17.82
C SER A 115 6.97 -13.09 17.04
N ARG A 116 8.13 -13.41 17.64
CA ARG A 116 9.21 -14.20 17.00
C ARG A 116 8.74 -15.53 16.41
N ASN A 117 7.74 -16.15 17.02
CA ASN A 117 7.20 -17.47 16.64
C ASN A 117 5.94 -17.41 15.77
N SER A 118 5.39 -16.21 15.52
CA SER A 118 4.27 -16.03 14.57
C SER A 118 4.68 -16.38 13.15
N ARG A 119 3.72 -16.66 12.25
CA ARG A 119 3.97 -17.00 10.84
C ARG A 119 3.30 -15.99 9.88
N PRO A 120 3.70 -14.70 9.90
CA PRO A 120 3.05 -13.63 9.14
C PRO A 120 3.57 -13.52 7.70
N CYS A 121 4.78 -13.99 7.44
CA CYS A 121 5.41 -13.99 6.10
C CYS A 121 4.69 -15.01 5.21
N MET A 122 4.47 -14.67 3.93
CA MET A 122 3.82 -15.50 2.89
C MET A 122 3.18 -16.79 3.42
N MET A 123 1.84 -16.85 3.51
CA MET A 123 1.12 -17.98 4.10
C MET A 123 1.60 -19.36 3.61
N ARG A 124 2.09 -19.45 2.37
CA ARG A 124 2.60 -20.68 1.74
C ARG A 124 3.92 -21.21 2.30
N SER A 125 4.76 -20.36 2.91
CA SER A 125 6.09 -20.79 3.39
C SER A 125 6.06 -21.45 4.76
N GLY A 126 5.04 -21.16 5.58
CA GLY A 126 4.95 -21.62 6.96
C GLY A 126 6.11 -21.18 7.87
N ARG A 127 6.99 -20.28 7.43
CA ARG A 127 8.18 -19.86 8.18
C ARG A 127 7.81 -18.94 9.34
N LYS A 128 8.53 -19.05 10.46
CA LYS A 128 8.36 -18.15 11.61
C LYS A 128 8.95 -16.78 11.30
N PHE A 129 8.41 -15.72 11.92
CA PHE A 129 8.84 -14.34 11.71
C PHE A 129 10.35 -14.18 11.85
N LYS A 130 10.96 -14.76 12.89
CA LYS A 130 12.42 -14.72 13.12
C LYS A 130 13.26 -15.29 11.96
N ASP A 131 12.68 -16.19 11.16
CA ASP A 131 13.36 -16.93 10.09
C ASP A 131 13.10 -16.33 8.70
N CYS A 132 12.20 -15.33 8.59
CA CYS A 132 11.86 -14.64 7.34
C CYS A 132 12.10 -13.13 7.41
N CYS A 133 11.28 -12.38 8.15
CA CYS A 133 11.34 -10.92 8.23
C CYS A 133 12.13 -10.37 9.44
N GLY A 134 12.34 -11.21 10.45
CA GLY A 134 13.03 -10.83 11.70
C GLY A 134 14.56 -10.91 11.61
N ARG A 135 15.11 -11.37 10.48
CA ARG A 135 16.55 -11.23 10.21
C ARG A 135 16.81 -9.79 9.80
N SER A 136 17.43 -9.03 10.71
CA SER A 136 18.18 -7.84 10.32
C SER A 136 19.24 -8.31 9.34
N SER A 137 19.00 -8.12 8.05
CA SER A 137 20.08 -8.21 7.08
C SER A 137 21.04 -7.09 7.43
N THR A 138 22.06 -7.41 8.21
CA THR A 138 23.35 -6.72 8.10
C THR A 138 23.79 -7.01 6.66
N LEU A 139 23.38 -6.15 5.74
CA LEU A 139 24.04 -6.01 4.45
C LEU A 139 25.42 -5.45 4.79
N ALA A 140 26.39 -6.35 4.87
CA ALA A 140 27.78 -6.05 4.57
C ALA A 140 27.97 -6.21 3.06
#